data_AF-A0A0B8PBD2-F1
#
_entry.id   AF-A0A0B8PBD2-F1
#
_cell.length_a   1.000
_cell.length_b   1.000
_cell.length_c   1.000
_cell.angle_alpha   90.00
_cell.angle_beta   90.00
_cell.angle_gamma   90.00
#
_symmetry.space_group_name_H-M   'P 1'
#
loop_
_entity.id
_entity.type
_entity.pdbx_description
1 polymer ?
#
loop_
_entity_poly.entity_id
_entity_poly.type
_entity_poly.pdbx_seq_one_letter_code
_entity_poly.pdbx_strand_id
1 'polypeptide(L)'
;MFIFLDASWREARRIYRKSEYLQNIPCISISEKSISDYVMRKAIHEQQLATCEVAGIVLANSGFTEASSTLVEWFKVVTESYMLTKTQGARDFTRPKLQGFID
;
A
#
# COMPACT_ATOMS: atom_id res chain seq x y z
N MET A 1 -13.34 10.69 5.58
CA MET A 1 -13.26 9.32 6.11
C MET A 1 -13.06 8.38 4.93
N PHE A 2 -12.13 7.44 5.01
CA PHE A 2 -11.88 6.43 3.97
C PHE A 2 -12.12 5.03 4.53
N ILE A 3 -12.64 4.13 3.70
CA ILE A 3 -12.84 2.72 4.03
C ILE A 3 -12.04 1.91 3.02
N PHE A 4 -11.10 1.09 3.52
CA PHE A 4 -10.32 0.16 2.70
C PHE A 4 -10.72 -1.27 3.06
N LEU A 5 -11.01 -2.08 2.05
CA LEU A 5 -11.28 -3.50 2.23
C LEU A 5 -9.97 -4.26 2.07
N ASP A 6 -9.39 -4.70 3.18
CA ASP A 6 -8.14 -5.46 3.19
C ASP A 6 -8.41 -6.93 2.85
N ALA A 7 -8.33 -7.25 1.57
CA ALA A 7 -8.48 -8.61 1.04
C ALA A 7 -7.90 -8.68 -0.37
N SER A 8 -7.76 -9.89 -0.93
CA SER A 8 -7.45 -10.00 -2.37
C SER A 8 -8.53 -9.30 -3.20
N TRP A 9 -8.22 -8.86 -4.43
CA TRP A 9 -9.18 -8.17 -5.30
C TRP A 9 -10.52 -8.89 -5.47
N ARG A 10 -10.48 -10.24 -5.60
CA ARG A 10 -11.69 -11.06 -5.73
C ARG A 10 -12.50 -11.06 -4.43
N GLU A 11 -11.84 -11.11 -3.28
CA GLU A 11 -12.47 -11.09 -1.98
C GLU A 11 -13.03 -9.73 -1.63
N ALA A 12 -12.28 -8.64 -1.84
CA ALA A 12 -12.74 -7.27 -1.64
C ALA A 12 -14.01 -6.99 -2.46
N ARG A 13 -14.04 -7.42 -3.74
CA ARG A 13 -15.24 -7.31 -4.59
C ARG A 13 -16.40 -8.13 -4.05
N ARG A 14 -16.14 -9.32 -3.51
CA ARG A 14 -17.18 -10.17 -2.89
C ARG A 14 -17.71 -9.54 -1.60
N ILE A 15 -16.84 -8.99 -0.75
CA ILE A 15 -17.20 -8.30 0.50
C ILE A 15 -18.08 -7.09 0.18
N TYR A 16 -17.66 -6.24 -0.76
CA TYR A 16 -18.44 -5.09 -1.22
C TYR A 16 -19.83 -5.51 -1.71
N ARG A 17 -19.90 -6.52 -2.60
CA ARG A 17 -21.18 -7.00 -3.15
C ARG A 17 -22.11 -7.55 -2.07
N LYS A 18 -21.58 -8.23 -1.05
CA LYS A 18 -22.37 -8.83 0.04
C LYS A 18 -22.73 -7.83 1.15
N SER A 19 -22.09 -6.66 1.19
CA SER A 19 -22.28 -5.66 2.24
C SER A 19 -23.20 -4.57 1.74
N GLU A 20 -24.51 -4.76 1.92
CA GLU A 20 -25.54 -3.82 1.44
C GLU A 20 -25.30 -2.38 1.96
N TYR A 21 -24.83 -2.24 3.20
CA TYR A 21 -24.49 -0.95 3.79
C TYR A 21 -23.35 -0.20 3.06
N LEU A 22 -22.48 -0.90 2.32
CA LEU A 22 -21.41 -0.26 1.53
C LEU A 22 -21.90 0.22 0.16
N GLN A 23 -23.03 -0.29 -0.34
CA GLN A 23 -23.52 0.02 -1.68
C GLN A 23 -24.01 1.47 -1.83
N ASN A 24 -24.38 2.10 -0.71
CA ASN A 24 -24.84 3.48 -0.67
C ASN A 24 -23.69 4.50 -0.49
N ILE A 25 -22.44 4.04 -0.39
CA ILE A 25 -21.27 4.90 -0.17
C ILE A 25 -20.53 5.11 -1.50
N PRO A 26 -20.10 6.35 -1.82
CA PRO A 26 -19.30 6.61 -3.02
C PRO A 26 -18.04 5.74 -3.06
N CYS A 27 -17.86 5.02 -4.17
CA CYS A 27 -16.71 4.15 -4.39
C CYS A 27 -15.68 4.84 -5.29
N ILE A 28 -14.42 4.86 -4.83
CA ILE A 28 -13.29 5.39 -5.61
C ILE A 28 -12.70 4.25 -6.44
N SER A 29 -12.77 4.35 -7.75
CA SER A 29 -12.06 3.45 -8.66
C SER A 29 -10.64 3.97 -8.88
N ILE A 30 -9.64 3.13 -8.64
CA ILE A 30 -8.24 3.45 -8.91
C ILE A 30 -7.85 2.76 -10.21
N SER A 31 -7.45 3.54 -11.20
CA SER A 31 -7.06 3.00 -12.50
C SER A 31 -5.71 2.27 -12.42
N GLU A 32 -5.55 1.20 -13.20
CA GLU A 32 -4.28 0.48 -13.35
C GLU A 32 -3.15 1.40 -13.83
N LYS A 33 -3.46 2.44 -14.61
CA LYS A 33 -2.48 3.42 -15.08
C LYS A 33 -1.92 4.26 -13.93
N SER A 34 -2.77 4.79 -13.05
CA SER A 34 -2.32 5.54 -11.86
C SER A 34 -1.53 4.66 -10.88
N ILE A 35 -1.86 3.37 -10.82
CA ILE A 35 -1.14 2.37 -10.04
C ILE A 35 0.22 2.11 -10.68
N SER A 36 0.27 1.87 -11.99
CA SER A 36 1.50 1.61 -12.73
C SER A 36 2.46 2.79 -12.67
N ASP A 37 1.99 4.03 -12.85
CA ASP A 37 2.83 5.23 -12.76
C ASP A 37 3.42 5.40 -11.34
N TYR A 38 2.64 5.01 -10.33
CA TYR A 38 3.07 5.05 -8.93
C TYR A 38 4.08 3.93 -8.61
N VAL A 39 3.82 2.70 -9.09
CA VAL A 39 4.70 1.52 -8.95
C VAL A 39 6.00 1.71 -9.73
N MET A 40 5.95 2.23 -10.96
CA MET A 40 7.15 2.54 -11.76
C MET A 40 8.04 3.57 -11.08
N ARG A 41 7.45 4.56 -10.39
CA ARG A 41 8.21 5.48 -9.54
C ARG A 41 8.77 4.82 -8.28
N LYS A 42 8.25 3.66 -7.88
CA LYS A 42 8.55 3.02 -6.59
C LYS A 42 9.48 1.81 -6.64
N ALA A 43 9.30 0.81 -7.50
CA ALA A 43 10.30 -0.26 -7.70
C ALA A 43 9.91 -1.36 -8.72
N ILE A 44 10.97 -1.89 -9.33
CA ILE A 44 11.13 -3.22 -9.93
C ILE A 44 10.89 -4.29 -8.85
N HIS A 45 9.66 -4.69 -8.54
CA HIS A 45 9.29 -6.09 -8.21
C HIS A 45 7.79 -6.20 -7.87
N GLU A 46 7.16 -7.10 -8.62
CA GLU A 46 5.92 -7.84 -8.36
C GLU A 46 4.57 -7.08 -8.39
N GLN A 47 3.72 -7.51 -9.32
CA GLN A 47 2.59 -6.82 -9.93
C GLN A 47 1.30 -6.76 -9.07
N GLN A 48 1.39 -6.74 -7.75
CA GLN A 48 0.21 -6.56 -6.89
C GLN A 48 0.46 -5.51 -5.82
N LEU A 49 -0.33 -4.43 -5.87
CA LEU A 49 -0.30 -3.41 -4.83
C LEU A 49 -0.79 -3.98 -3.51
N ALA A 50 -0.06 -3.69 -2.44
CA ALA A 50 -0.58 -3.88 -1.09
C ALA A 50 -1.67 -2.83 -0.77
N THR A 51 -2.56 -3.14 0.16
CA THR A 51 -3.60 -2.22 0.67
C THR A 51 -3.02 -0.86 1.10
N CYS A 52 -1.80 -0.85 1.66
CA CYS A 52 -1.09 0.37 2.06
C CYS A 52 -0.73 1.29 0.88
N GLU A 53 -0.42 0.73 -0.28
CA GLU A 53 -0.03 1.52 -1.45
C GLU A 53 -1.24 2.18 -2.10
N VAL A 54 -2.33 1.43 -2.20
CA VAL A 54 -3.64 1.96 -2.60
C VAL A 54 -4.05 3.10 -1.67
N ALA A 55 -3.91 2.93 -0.36
CA ALA A 55 -4.18 3.99 0.61
C ALA A 55 -3.28 5.21 0.42
N GLY A 56 -1.98 5.03 0.17
CA GLY A 56 -1.06 6.12 -0.15
C GLY A 56 -1.50 6.95 -1.35
N ILE A 57 -1.94 6.30 -2.45
CA ILE A 57 -2.43 6.99 -3.66
C ILE A 57 -3.70 7.80 -3.34
N VAL A 58 -4.67 7.19 -2.63
CA VAL A 58 -5.93 7.86 -2.26
C VAL A 58 -5.67 9.08 -1.38
N LEU A 59 -4.75 8.95 -0.41
CA LEU A 59 -4.38 10.05 0.48
C LEU A 59 -3.76 11.22 -0.30
N ALA A 60 -2.79 10.94 -1.18
CA ALA A 60 -2.15 11.96 -2.00
C ALA A 60 -3.16 12.69 -2.90
N ASN A 61 -4.03 11.95 -3.60
CA ASN A 61 -5.05 12.53 -4.47
C ASN A 61 -6.13 13.32 -3.72
N SER A 62 -6.27 13.08 -2.41
CA SER A 62 -7.21 13.79 -1.54
C SER A 62 -6.57 14.98 -0.81
N GLY A 63 -5.31 15.33 -1.12
CA GLY A 63 -4.57 16.43 -0.51
C GLY A 63 -3.83 16.08 0.79
N PHE A 64 -3.90 14.83 1.26
CA PHE A 64 -3.18 14.36 2.45
C PHE A 64 -1.77 13.88 2.09
N THR A 65 -0.96 14.78 1.53
CA THR A 65 0.37 14.45 1.00
C THR A 65 1.34 13.95 2.07
N GLU A 66 1.34 14.58 3.26
CA GLU A 66 2.20 14.16 4.38
C GLU A 66 1.84 12.75 4.84
N ALA A 67 0.57 12.49 5.15
CA ALA A 67 0.09 11.17 5.55
C ALA A 67 0.35 10.09 4.48
N SER A 68 0.24 10.46 3.20
CA SER A 68 0.63 9.59 2.09
C SER A 68 2.12 9.25 2.15
N SER A 69 3.02 10.24 2.28
CA SER A 69 4.47 10.02 2.36
C SER A 69 4.84 9.14 3.56
N THR A 70 4.33 9.48 4.75
CA THR A 70 4.61 8.73 5.98
C THR A 70 4.17 7.27 5.87
N LEU A 71 2.95 7.01 5.39
CA LEU A 71 2.44 5.64 5.22
C LEU A 71 3.33 4.84 4.25
N VAL A 72 3.78 5.50 3.20
CA VAL A 72 4.57 4.90 2.13
C VAL A 72 5.98 4.56 2.58
N GLU A 73 6.61 5.45 3.34
CA GLU A 73 7.93 5.21 3.91
C GLU A 73 7.86 4.13 4.98
N TRP A 74 6.85 4.18 5.84
CA TRP A 74 6.61 3.14 6.83
C TRP A 74 6.42 1.75 6.19
N PHE A 75 5.66 1.68 5.10
CA PHE A 75 5.48 0.43 4.36
C PHE A 75 6.81 -0.16 3.85
N LYS A 76 7.77 0.69 3.44
CA LYS A 76 9.12 0.24 3.06
C LYS A 76 9.88 -0.34 4.25
N VAL A 77 9.78 0.27 5.42
CA VAL A 77 10.40 -0.22 6.68
C VAL A 77 9.86 -1.59 7.07
N VAL A 78 8.53 -1.75 7.02
CA VAL A 78 7.87 -3.03 7.35
C VAL A 78 8.26 -4.10 6.33
N THR A 79 8.31 -3.75 5.05
CA THR A 79 8.72 -4.67 3.98
C THR A 79 10.18 -5.11 4.13
N GLU A 80 11.08 -4.17 4.44
CA GLU A 80 12.49 -4.48 4.73
C GLU A 80 12.60 -5.47 5.90
N SER A 81 11.89 -5.20 7.00
CA SER A 81 11.89 -6.06 8.19
C SER A 81 11.32 -7.46 7.92
N TYR A 82 10.26 -7.54 7.11
CA TYR A 82 9.67 -8.80 6.68
C TYR A 82 10.63 -9.63 5.83
N MET A 83 11.29 -9.01 4.85
CA MET A 83 12.25 -9.69 3.97
C MET A 83 13.48 -10.21 4.73
N LEU A 84 13.96 -9.47 5.73
CA LEU A 84 15.03 -9.93 6.63
C LEU A 84 14.64 -11.18 7.44
N THR A 85 13.35 -11.33 7.75
CA THR A 85 12.83 -12.51 8.46
C THR A 85 12.65 -13.70 7.53
N LYS A 86 12.22 -13.47 6.29
CA LYS A 86 11.91 -14.52 5.30
C LYS A 86 13.15 -15.10 4.60
N THR A 87 14.21 -14.31 4.45
CA THR A 87 15.42 -14.73 3.71
C THR A 87 16.29 -15.64 4.58
N GLN A 88 16.56 -16.88 4.13
CA GLN A 88 17.47 -17.81 4.81
C GLN A 88 18.97 -17.51 4.58
N GLY A 89 19.28 -16.53 3.71
CA GLY A 89 20.64 -16.07 3.42
C GLY A 89 21.20 -15.09 4.46
N ALA A 90 22.36 -14.50 4.16
CA ALA A 90 23.01 -13.50 5.01
C ALA A 90 22.05 -12.32 5.29
N ARG A 91 21.71 -12.12 6.56
CA ARG A 91 20.83 -11.04 7.02
C ARG A 91 21.63 -9.74 7.05
N ASP A 92 21.19 -8.76 6.27
CA ASP A 92 21.72 -7.41 6.35
C ASP A 92 21.02 -6.63 7.47
N PHE A 93 21.73 -6.41 8.58
CA PHE A 93 21.19 -5.70 9.74
C PHE A 93 21.38 -4.18 9.67
N THR A 94 21.92 -3.63 8.57
CA THR A 94 22.08 -2.17 8.41
C THR A 94 20.74 -1.43 8.38
N ARG A 95 19.64 -2.10 8.01
CA ARG A 95 18.26 -1.59 7.99
C ARG A 95 18.14 -0.15 7.44
N PRO A 96 18.63 0.13 6.23
CA PRO A 96 18.68 1.48 5.68
C PRO A 96 17.31 2.13 5.52
N LYS A 97 16.23 1.36 5.28
CA LYS A 97 14.88 1.93 5.20
C LYS A 97 14.39 2.38 6.57
N LEU A 98 14.63 1.60 7.61
CA LEU A 98 14.30 1.99 8.99
C LEU A 98 15.06 3.24 9.41
N GLN A 99 16.38 3.29 9.16
CA GLN A 99 17.22 4.42 9.57
C GLN A 99 16.74 5.71 8.89
N GLY A 100 16.54 5.68 7.58
CA GLY A 100 16.04 6.85 6.84
C GLY A 100 14.57 7.22 7.09
N PHE A 101 13.83 6.46 7.90
CA PHE A 101 12.48 6.85 8.36
C PHE A 101 12.49 7.52 9.74
N ILE A 102 13.51 7.22 10.56
CA ILE A 102 13.65 7.78 11.92
C ILE A 102 14.38 9.14 11.87
N ASP A 103 15.32 9.29 10.95
CA ASP A 103 16.07 10.53 10.69
C ASP A 103 15.22 11.61 10.02
#